data_AF-A0A957F704-F1
#
_entry.id   AF-A0A957F704-F1
#
_cell.length_a   1.000
_cell.length_b   1.000
_cell.length_c   1.000
_cell.angle_alpha   90.00
_cell.angle_beta   90.00
_cell.angle_gamma   90.00
#
_symmetry.space_group_name_H-M   'P 1'
#
loop_
_entity.id
_entity.type
_entity.pdbx_description
1 polymer ?
#
loop_
_entity_poly.entity_id
_entity_poly.type
_entity_poly.pdbx_seq_one_letter_code
_entity_poly.pdbx_strand_id
1 'polypeptide(L)'
;GRFANLPGLLQSLIVIRKLIFVLWLLLLPACARSGGTPTPTGSATTPIAADATPSRQTTGAMARLNTPTPSATPRPTMTPTPTATPIPAAITAGDQVLTETGEITIARVSLPADGWLALHAPAADGSTDEVLAFTAVPAGTHTDVSLTLDPLNAPPTLIAMLHVDAGELGAFESPGPDAPWRIGDGVVVAEISIEIAFERPALAVADQAVGEDGIVRVASVYAAEPGWLAIHADAAGEPGDLLGHVYLPAGLHEEVPVPIPWREAPPALLAALYADAGRPQRLDVPGEDPLVQVDGAPLLQAFRATFPPDIFVLDQPLIDGEIVVERVVSDGPGWIVAHFDDDGELGLIIGFAPLEDGVNELVRIPLVETAVTEQLYLMLHVDDPPLGEFDFPGGDQQVRSGAFVMNPVPLRLAPGNSLFTADQPLAAEADGTASVTIPLIITDIDAWVVIRADVDGELGEIIGQTWLPAGINRDVRVPVDAAAVTPTLHAILHHDNDSDQEFDFPDGLDQPLQRNRRLIQAPFTLLTP
;
A
#
# COMPACT_ATOMS: atom_id res chain seq x y z
N GLY A 1 -16.52 36.66 -58.83
CA GLY A 1 -15.68 37.45 -57.91
C GLY A 1 -16.54 37.95 -56.77
N ARG A 2 -15.97 37.99 -55.55
CA ARG A 2 -16.52 38.51 -54.27
C ARG A 2 -17.82 37.87 -53.73
N PHE A 3 -17.69 37.29 -52.52
CA PHE A 3 -18.50 37.48 -51.29
C PHE A 3 -20.03 37.75 -51.39
N ALA A 4 -20.90 37.21 -50.52
CA ALA A 4 -20.75 36.25 -49.40
C ALA A 4 -22.14 35.79 -48.91
N ASN A 5 -22.21 34.62 -48.25
CA ASN A 5 -22.75 34.50 -46.87
C ASN A 5 -22.49 33.09 -46.28
N LEU A 6 -22.11 33.08 -45.01
CA LEU A 6 -21.81 31.94 -44.12
C LEU A 6 -22.88 31.92 -42.98
N PRO A 7 -22.82 31.05 -41.96
CA PRO A 7 -22.68 29.58 -41.98
C PRO A 7 -23.61 28.89 -40.96
N GLY A 8 -23.45 27.58 -40.74
CA GLY A 8 -23.95 26.90 -39.54
C GLY A 8 -23.39 25.47 -39.44
N LEU A 9 -22.34 25.27 -38.65
CA LEU A 9 -21.68 23.97 -38.50
C LEU A 9 -20.98 23.92 -37.13
N LEU A 10 -21.40 22.99 -36.27
CA LEU A 10 -20.80 22.71 -34.96
C LEU A 10 -20.90 21.21 -34.69
N GLN A 11 -19.76 20.51 -34.65
CA GLN A 11 -19.44 19.38 -33.77
C GLN A 11 -18.17 18.68 -34.27
N SER A 12 -17.14 18.64 -33.42
CA SER A 12 -16.14 17.58 -33.32
C SER A 12 -15.11 17.94 -32.24
N LEU A 13 -15.09 17.07 -31.24
CA LEU A 13 -14.10 16.80 -30.19
C LEU A 13 -12.66 17.22 -30.54
N ILE A 14 -11.94 17.93 -29.66
CA ILE A 14 -11.34 17.46 -28.40
C ILE A 14 -10.21 16.44 -28.66
N VAL A 15 -8.98 16.95 -28.68
CA VAL A 15 -7.75 16.17 -28.55
C VAL A 15 -6.81 16.91 -27.57
N ILE A 16 -6.47 16.20 -26.49
CA ILE A 16 -5.25 16.27 -25.66
C ILE A 16 -4.54 17.64 -25.56
N ARG A 17 -4.53 18.23 -24.35
CA ARG A 17 -3.50 19.21 -23.94
C ARG A 17 -3.20 19.17 -22.43
N LYS A 18 -2.21 18.37 -22.02
CA LYS A 18 -1.40 18.64 -20.82
C LYS A 18 -0.33 19.68 -21.20
N LEU A 19 -0.44 20.94 -20.73
CA LEU A 19 0.67 21.75 -20.17
C LEU A 19 0.25 23.20 -19.85
N ILE A 20 0.85 23.73 -18.77
CA ILE A 20 1.04 25.15 -18.42
C ILE A 20 -0.24 25.96 -18.12
N PHE A 21 -0.45 26.28 -16.83
CA PHE A 21 -0.79 27.64 -16.40
C PHE A 21 -0.45 27.86 -14.90
N VAL A 22 0.74 28.41 -14.61
CA VAL A 22 1.05 29.07 -13.34
C VAL A 22 1.65 30.43 -13.63
N LEU A 23 0.76 31.40 -13.87
CA LEU A 23 0.92 32.81 -13.51
C LEU A 23 -0.39 33.54 -13.81
N TRP A 24 -0.99 34.20 -12.83
CA TRP A 24 -1.33 35.62 -12.96
C TRP A 24 -1.62 36.25 -11.59
N LEU A 25 -0.74 37.18 -11.27
CA LEU A 25 -0.67 38.06 -10.11
C LEU A 25 -1.98 38.82 -9.84
N LEU A 26 -2.36 39.00 -8.57
CA LEU A 26 -3.23 40.10 -8.14
C LEU A 26 -2.59 40.84 -6.96
N LEU A 27 -2.63 42.18 -7.04
CA LEU A 27 -1.87 43.13 -6.21
C LEU A 27 -2.77 43.84 -5.19
N LEU A 28 -2.10 44.52 -4.24
CA LEU A 28 -2.48 45.70 -3.44
C LEU A 28 -2.71 45.44 -1.93
N PRO A 29 -2.47 46.43 -1.04
CA PRO A 29 -1.48 47.52 -1.12
C PRO A 29 -0.64 47.70 0.18
N ALA A 30 0.50 48.39 0.10
CA ALA A 30 1.33 48.74 1.26
C ALA A 30 1.35 50.25 1.54
N CYS A 31 0.93 50.64 2.75
CA CYS A 31 1.06 51.97 3.39
C CYS A 31 0.83 51.79 4.92
N ALA A 32 1.43 52.52 5.87
CA ALA A 32 2.71 53.25 5.91
C ALA A 32 3.04 53.64 7.39
N ARG A 33 4.34 53.65 7.73
CA ARG A 33 5.04 54.58 8.68
C ARG A 33 4.96 54.44 10.23
N SER A 34 6.17 54.20 10.78
CA SER A 34 6.85 54.84 11.94
C SER A 34 6.39 54.67 13.40
N GLY A 35 7.30 54.10 14.21
CA GLY A 35 7.96 54.86 15.31
C GLY A 35 8.11 54.15 16.66
N GLY A 36 9.36 53.97 17.15
CA GLY A 36 9.64 53.78 18.59
C GLY A 36 10.57 52.62 18.99
N THR A 37 11.87 52.89 19.16
CA THR A 37 12.79 52.18 20.10
C THR A 37 12.59 52.71 21.54
N PRO A 38 13.13 52.10 22.63
CA PRO A 38 14.28 51.17 22.70
C PRO A 38 14.18 49.91 23.59
N THR A 39 15.27 49.12 23.52
CA THR A 39 15.85 48.05 24.38
C THR A 39 15.91 48.36 25.90
N PRO A 40 16.40 47.47 26.80
CA PRO A 40 17.10 46.17 26.66
C PRO A 40 16.31 44.98 27.30
N THR A 41 16.79 43.75 27.53
CA THR A 41 18.11 43.01 27.45
C THR A 41 17.77 41.53 27.07
N GLY A 42 18.63 40.52 26.90
CA GLY A 42 20.08 40.30 27.07
C GLY A 42 20.39 38.80 27.01
N SER A 43 21.20 38.35 26.03
CA SER A 43 21.66 36.96 25.88
C SER A 43 23.18 36.91 25.92
N ALA A 44 23.75 35.93 26.64
CA ALA A 44 25.19 35.77 26.78
C ALA A 44 25.72 34.67 25.85
N THR A 45 26.87 34.95 25.22
CA THR A 45 27.68 33.94 24.52
C THR A 45 29.09 33.94 25.13
N THR A 46 29.65 32.75 25.27
CA THR A 46 31.08 32.39 25.45
C THR A 46 32.00 33.11 24.42
N PRO A 47 33.36 33.11 24.47
CA PRO A 47 34.21 31.96 24.86
C PRO A 47 35.68 32.23 25.36
N ILE A 48 36.48 31.15 25.38
CA ILE A 48 37.97 31.05 25.29
C ILE A 48 38.79 31.09 26.60
N ALA A 49 39.92 30.37 26.57
CA ALA A 49 40.71 29.84 27.69
C ALA A 49 42.18 30.35 27.72
N ALA A 50 42.93 29.85 28.73
CA ALA A 50 44.40 29.86 28.89
C ALA A 50 45.03 31.26 29.18
N ASP A 51 46.02 31.46 30.06
CA ASP A 51 47.09 30.62 30.63
C ASP A 51 47.72 31.36 31.86
N ALA A 52 48.85 30.87 32.38
CA ALA A 52 49.85 31.50 33.28
C ALA A 52 49.75 31.24 34.81
N THR A 53 50.42 30.16 35.23
CA THR A 53 51.07 30.05 36.55
C THR A 53 52.05 31.22 36.79
N PRO A 54 52.35 31.62 38.06
CA PRO A 54 53.57 31.07 38.64
C PRO A 54 53.65 30.96 40.19
N SER A 55 54.47 29.97 40.58
CA SER A 55 55.42 29.96 41.71
C SER A 55 54.96 29.97 43.18
N ARG A 56 55.70 29.12 43.91
CA ARG A 56 55.67 28.81 45.34
C ARG A 56 56.64 29.75 46.08
N GLN A 57 56.23 30.33 47.20
CA GLN A 57 57.18 30.81 48.21
C GLN A 57 56.77 30.41 49.63
N THR A 58 57.73 29.82 50.33
CA THR A 58 57.63 29.35 51.71
C THR A 58 58.29 30.34 52.66
N THR A 59 57.61 30.67 53.76
CA THR A 59 58.25 31.20 54.97
C THR A 59 57.68 30.49 56.19
N GLY A 60 58.53 29.74 56.88
CA GLY A 60 58.17 29.07 58.13
C GLY A 60 58.46 29.93 59.35
N ALA A 61 57.74 29.69 60.44
CA ALA A 61 58.07 30.20 61.76
C ALA A 61 58.02 29.04 62.78
N MET A 62 59.19 28.76 63.37
CA MET A 62 59.35 27.96 64.59
C MET A 62 58.75 28.72 65.79
N ALA A 63 58.41 28.15 66.95
CA ALA A 63 58.18 26.77 67.43
C ALA A 63 57.61 26.90 68.86
N ARG A 64 57.15 25.79 69.47
CA ARG A 64 57.58 25.39 70.83
C ARG A 64 57.11 23.97 71.17
N LEU A 65 58.06 23.15 71.61
CA LEU A 65 57.83 21.83 72.19
C LEU A 65 57.13 21.97 73.55
N ASN A 66 56.23 21.04 73.85
CA ASN A 66 55.98 20.54 75.20
C ASN A 66 55.62 19.05 75.08
N THR A 67 56.48 18.17 75.59
CA THR A 67 56.30 16.71 75.52
C THR A 67 56.02 16.16 76.92
N PRO A 68 54.92 15.43 77.12
CA PRO A 68 54.81 14.42 78.15
C PRO A 68 54.80 12.99 77.57
N THR A 69 55.37 12.07 78.35
CA THR A 69 55.65 10.65 78.08
C THR A 69 54.39 9.81 77.76
N PRO A 70 54.46 8.78 76.91
CA PRO A 70 53.30 7.97 76.51
C PRO A 70 52.68 7.15 77.65
N SER A 71 51.35 7.05 77.63
CA SER A 71 50.56 6.05 78.34
C SER A 71 50.05 5.00 77.36
N ALA A 72 50.03 3.73 77.77
CA ALA A 72 49.69 2.61 76.88
C ALA A 72 48.19 2.57 76.54
N THR A 73 47.84 2.93 75.31
CA THR A 73 46.47 2.79 74.78
C THR A 73 46.17 1.33 74.45
N PRO A 74 45.03 0.76 74.88
CA PRO A 74 44.65 -0.61 74.51
C PRO A 74 44.40 -0.73 73.00
N ARG A 75 44.72 -1.90 72.44
CA ARG A 75 44.46 -2.24 71.03
C ARG A 75 42.96 -2.07 70.72
N PRO A 76 42.56 -1.32 69.68
CA PRO A 76 41.16 -1.25 69.29
C PRO A 76 40.67 -2.65 68.91
N THR A 77 39.57 -3.07 69.53
CA THR A 77 38.85 -4.26 69.11
C THR A 77 38.18 -3.95 67.78
N MET A 78 38.35 -4.80 66.77
CA MET A 78 37.62 -4.63 65.51
C MET A 78 36.13 -4.84 65.78
N THR A 79 35.34 -3.77 65.65
CA THR A 79 33.89 -3.89 65.51
C THR A 79 33.62 -4.78 64.30
N PRO A 80 32.78 -5.83 64.41
CA PRO A 80 32.38 -6.58 63.23
C PRO A 80 31.65 -5.62 62.27
N THR A 81 32.08 -5.58 61.02
CA THR A 81 31.30 -4.92 59.96
C THR A 81 29.89 -5.51 59.98
N PRO A 82 28.82 -4.69 60.01
CA PRO A 82 27.48 -5.23 59.96
C PRO A 82 27.33 -6.05 58.67
N THR A 83 26.99 -7.33 58.80
CA THR A 83 26.60 -8.15 57.66
C THR A 83 25.41 -7.46 56.99
N ALA A 84 25.56 -7.07 55.72
CA ALA A 84 24.47 -6.48 54.97
C ALA A 84 23.30 -7.48 54.96
N THR A 85 22.13 -7.05 55.44
CA THR A 85 20.90 -7.84 55.30
C THR A 85 20.65 -8.03 53.80
N PRO A 86 20.59 -9.27 53.27
CA PRO A 86 20.34 -9.47 51.86
C PRO A 86 18.96 -8.91 51.52
N ILE A 87 18.91 -8.01 50.54
CA ILE A 87 17.66 -7.46 50.02
C ILE A 87 16.99 -8.57 49.20
N PRO A 88 15.82 -9.10 49.59
CA PRO A 88 15.15 -10.10 48.77
C PRO A 88 14.67 -9.47 47.46
N ALA A 89 14.76 -10.23 46.37
CA ALA A 89 14.17 -9.82 45.11
C ALA A 89 12.63 -9.75 45.25
N ALA A 90 12.03 -8.65 44.83
CA ALA A 90 10.58 -8.44 44.96
C ALA A 90 10.08 -7.38 43.98
N ILE A 91 8.87 -7.59 43.47
CA ILE A 91 8.08 -6.57 42.77
C ILE A 91 6.89 -6.20 43.66
N THR A 92 6.45 -4.94 43.60
CA THR A 92 5.12 -4.53 44.01
C THR A 92 4.57 -3.61 42.93
N ALA A 93 3.50 -4.06 42.30
CA ALA A 93 2.73 -3.35 41.30
C ALA A 93 1.26 -3.34 41.74
N GLY A 94 0.44 -2.52 41.11
CA GLY A 94 -1.01 -2.53 41.23
C GLY A 94 -1.63 -2.24 39.88
N ASP A 95 -2.94 -2.49 39.78
CA ASP A 95 -3.73 -2.24 38.57
C ASP A 95 -3.64 -0.78 38.15
N GLN A 96 -3.60 -0.54 36.83
CA GLN A 96 -3.30 0.75 36.25
C GLN A 96 -4.23 1.09 35.09
N VAL A 97 -4.43 2.39 34.91
CA VAL A 97 -5.12 2.95 33.74
C VAL A 97 -4.07 3.28 32.71
N LEU A 98 -4.18 2.71 31.50
CA LEU A 98 -3.28 2.96 30.39
C LEU A 98 -3.79 4.11 29.53
N THR A 99 -2.91 5.07 29.28
CA THR A 99 -3.13 6.25 28.43
C THR A 99 -2.34 6.15 27.13
N GLU A 100 -2.63 7.03 26.17
CA GLU A 100 -1.93 7.16 24.87
C GLU A 100 -0.40 7.29 24.98
N THR A 101 0.13 7.65 26.15
CA THR A 101 1.57 7.74 26.43
C THR A 101 2.25 6.38 26.65
N GLY A 102 1.50 5.29 26.80
CA GLY A 102 2.05 3.95 27.01
C GLY A 102 2.76 3.74 28.35
N GLU A 103 2.63 4.66 29.31
CA GLU A 103 3.42 4.64 30.55
C GLU A 103 2.82 3.71 31.63
N ILE A 104 3.66 2.81 32.16
CA ILE A 104 3.34 1.93 33.30
C ILE A 104 4.38 2.10 34.40
N THR A 105 3.91 2.30 35.63
CA THR A 105 4.74 2.52 36.81
C THR A 105 4.69 1.31 37.74
N ILE A 106 5.85 0.74 38.05
CA ILE A 106 6.00 -0.28 39.08
C ILE A 106 6.34 0.41 40.41
N ALA A 107 5.37 0.40 41.34
CA ALA A 107 5.45 1.11 42.60
C ALA A 107 6.69 0.77 43.43
N ARG A 108 7.18 -0.47 43.37
CA ARG A 108 8.46 -0.87 43.98
C ARG A 108 9.12 -2.03 43.26
N VAL A 109 10.43 -1.91 43.03
CA VAL A 109 11.32 -3.02 42.69
C VAL A 109 12.37 -3.16 43.80
N SER A 110 12.80 -4.39 44.08
CA SER A 110 13.95 -4.68 44.94
C SER A 110 14.75 -5.82 44.33
N LEU A 111 16.07 -5.67 44.29
CA LEU A 111 17.02 -6.58 43.64
C LEU A 111 18.31 -6.68 44.48
N PRO A 112 18.89 -7.87 44.71
CA PRO A 112 20.15 -8.02 45.46
C PRO A 112 21.42 -7.77 44.63
N ALA A 113 21.32 -7.78 43.30
CA ALA A 113 22.38 -7.42 42.35
C ALA A 113 21.73 -6.64 41.19
N ASP A 114 22.54 -6.12 40.25
CA ASP A 114 22.00 -5.46 39.05
C ASP A 114 21.19 -6.47 38.20
N GLY A 115 20.18 -5.99 37.49
CA GLY A 115 19.25 -6.83 36.73
C GLY A 115 18.23 -6.02 35.95
N TRP A 116 17.22 -6.71 35.42
CA TRP A 116 16.19 -6.11 34.59
C TRP A 116 14.81 -6.26 35.22
N LEU A 117 13.94 -5.30 34.92
CA LEU A 117 12.50 -5.43 35.05
C LEU A 117 11.91 -5.46 33.63
N ALA A 118 11.16 -6.52 33.32
CA ALA A 118 10.47 -6.71 32.05
C ALA A 118 8.95 -6.81 32.27
N LEU A 119 8.17 -6.29 31.32
CA LEU A 119 6.73 -6.51 31.21
C LEU A 119 6.50 -7.53 30.10
N HIS A 120 5.74 -8.58 30.40
CA HIS A 120 5.40 -9.65 29.47
C HIS A 120 3.88 -9.76 29.26
N ALA A 121 3.48 -10.27 28.10
CA ALA A 121 2.12 -10.76 27.91
C ALA A 121 1.90 -12.07 28.71
N PRO A 122 0.68 -12.32 29.22
CA PRO A 122 0.36 -13.56 29.93
C PRO A 122 0.21 -14.73 28.92
N ALA A 123 1.10 -15.73 28.98
CA ALA A 123 0.95 -16.91 28.14
C ALA A 123 -0.16 -17.85 28.65
N ALA A 124 -0.79 -18.58 27.73
CA ALA A 124 -1.92 -19.46 28.02
C ALA A 124 -1.59 -20.68 28.90
N ASP A 125 -0.31 -21.03 29.05
CA ASP A 125 0.20 -22.11 29.90
C ASP A 125 0.97 -21.62 31.14
N GLY A 126 1.14 -20.30 31.29
CA GLY A 126 1.93 -19.68 32.35
C GLY A 126 3.42 -19.48 32.04
N SER A 127 3.87 -19.64 30.79
CA SER A 127 5.14 -19.09 30.32
C SER A 127 5.10 -17.56 30.20
N THR A 128 6.22 -16.96 29.80
CA THR A 128 6.34 -15.52 29.49
C THR A 128 7.38 -15.37 28.38
N ASP A 129 6.94 -15.59 27.16
CA ASP A 129 7.85 -15.73 26.00
C ASP A 129 7.95 -14.44 25.15
N GLU A 130 7.10 -13.44 25.40
CA GLU A 130 7.11 -12.14 24.71
C GLU A 130 7.28 -10.98 25.71
N VAL A 131 8.40 -10.26 25.58
CA VAL A 131 8.72 -9.05 26.36
C VAL A 131 8.19 -7.83 25.60
N LEU A 132 7.23 -7.14 26.20
CA LEU A 132 6.58 -5.95 25.65
C LEU A 132 7.35 -4.66 25.96
N ALA A 133 8.03 -4.61 27.11
CA ALA A 133 8.90 -3.51 27.52
C ALA A 133 9.89 -3.99 28.58
N PHE A 134 11.06 -3.37 28.69
CA PHE A 134 12.04 -3.67 29.75
C PHE A 134 12.86 -2.44 30.15
N THR A 135 13.42 -2.47 31.36
CA THR A 135 14.31 -1.41 31.87
C THR A 135 15.34 -1.97 32.84
N ALA A 136 16.55 -1.39 32.84
CA ALA A 136 17.63 -1.78 33.73
C ALA A 136 17.38 -1.24 35.15
N VAL A 137 17.52 -2.09 36.16
CA VAL A 137 17.30 -1.73 37.56
C VAL A 137 18.52 -2.14 38.41
N PRO A 138 19.29 -1.18 38.93
CA PRO A 138 20.47 -1.49 39.74
C PRO A 138 20.14 -2.23 41.05
N ALA A 139 21.14 -2.86 41.65
CA ALA A 139 21.07 -3.48 42.97
C ALA A 139 20.53 -2.50 44.04
N GLY A 140 19.53 -2.91 44.81
CA GLY A 140 18.95 -2.11 45.88
C GLY A 140 17.42 -2.14 45.92
N THR A 141 16.84 -0.97 46.16
CA THR A 141 15.40 -0.73 46.20
C THR A 141 15.09 0.53 45.43
N HIS A 142 14.16 0.44 44.50
CA HIS A 142 13.67 1.55 43.68
C HIS A 142 12.16 1.62 43.81
N THR A 143 11.61 2.82 43.74
CA THR A 143 10.16 3.07 43.67
C THR A 143 9.85 3.78 42.37
N ASP A 144 8.59 3.71 41.96
CA ASP A 144 8.07 4.49 40.83
C ASP A 144 8.87 4.24 39.53
N VAL A 145 9.21 2.96 39.29
CA VAL A 145 10.00 2.53 38.12
C VAL A 145 9.08 2.53 36.90
N SER A 146 9.28 3.49 36.00
CA SER A 146 8.49 3.67 34.79
C SER A 146 9.02 2.85 33.60
N LEU A 147 8.09 2.31 32.81
CA LEU A 147 8.33 1.64 31.53
C LEU A 147 7.31 2.15 30.51
N THR A 148 7.72 2.22 29.24
CA THR A 148 6.83 2.57 28.13
C THR A 148 6.58 1.32 27.30
N LEU A 149 5.32 0.98 27.08
CA LEU A 149 4.86 -0.02 26.11
C LEU A 149 4.11 0.65 24.96
N ASP A 150 3.86 -0.08 23.87
CA ASP A 150 2.91 0.33 22.84
C ASP A 150 1.47 0.21 23.38
N PRO A 151 0.72 1.31 23.54
CA PRO A 151 -0.62 1.26 24.10
C PRO A 151 -1.66 0.65 23.14
N LEU A 152 -1.43 0.60 21.83
CA LEU A 152 -2.36 0.03 20.85
C LEU A 152 -2.34 -1.50 20.83
N ASN A 153 -1.21 -2.09 21.26
CA ASN A 153 -0.96 -3.52 21.29
C ASN A 153 -0.86 -4.07 22.73
N ALA A 154 -1.30 -3.29 23.72
CA ALA A 154 -1.25 -3.63 25.13
C ALA A 154 -2.30 -4.70 25.52
N PRO A 155 -1.92 -5.86 26.07
CA PRO A 155 -2.89 -6.82 26.61
C PRO A 155 -3.57 -6.26 27.88
N PRO A 156 -4.80 -6.72 28.20
CA PRO A 156 -5.56 -6.27 29.38
C PRO A 156 -4.94 -6.71 30.72
N THR A 157 -3.90 -7.55 30.69
CA THR A 157 -3.15 -7.99 31.85
C THR A 157 -1.67 -8.09 31.46
N LEU A 158 -0.78 -7.63 32.34
CA LEU A 158 0.67 -7.69 32.16
C LEU A 158 1.31 -8.50 33.29
N ILE A 159 2.39 -9.22 32.98
CA ILE A 159 3.24 -9.87 33.97
C ILE A 159 4.55 -9.09 34.07
N ALA A 160 4.71 -8.34 35.16
CA ALA A 160 5.99 -7.75 35.53
C ALA A 160 6.91 -8.85 36.08
N MET A 161 8.10 -9.01 35.51
CA MET A 161 9.08 -10.05 35.86
C MET A 161 10.46 -9.43 36.09
N LEU A 162 11.18 -9.90 37.11
CA LEU A 162 12.60 -9.58 37.27
C LEU A 162 13.45 -10.61 36.53
N HIS A 163 14.51 -10.15 35.87
CA HIS A 163 15.56 -11.00 35.30
C HIS A 163 16.91 -10.64 35.94
N VAL A 164 17.85 -11.59 35.98
CA VAL A 164 19.25 -11.28 36.27
C VAL A 164 19.87 -10.53 35.08
N ASP A 165 20.91 -9.72 35.31
CA ASP A 165 21.84 -9.24 34.28
C ASP A 165 23.03 -10.22 34.26
N ALA A 166 23.11 -11.05 33.24
CA ALA A 166 24.14 -12.07 33.07
C ALA A 166 24.42 -12.30 31.58
N GLY A 167 25.68 -12.51 31.19
CA GLY A 167 26.05 -12.51 29.77
C GLY A 167 26.83 -11.24 29.45
N GLU A 168 26.32 -10.39 28.58
CA GLU A 168 26.90 -9.07 28.31
C GLU A 168 26.31 -8.01 29.25
N LEU A 169 27.10 -7.62 30.27
CA LEU A 169 26.64 -6.72 31.34
C LEU A 169 25.98 -5.43 30.80
N GLY A 170 24.70 -5.25 31.12
CA GLY A 170 23.91 -4.10 30.72
C GLY A 170 23.29 -4.18 29.30
N ALA A 171 23.32 -5.34 28.66
CA ALA A 171 22.43 -5.70 27.56
C ALA A 171 21.34 -6.69 28.05
N PHE A 172 20.18 -6.71 27.38
CA PHE A 172 19.04 -7.54 27.79
C PHE A 172 18.87 -8.75 26.88
N GLU A 173 18.98 -9.95 27.44
CA GLU A 173 19.19 -11.20 26.71
C GLU A 173 18.17 -12.29 27.12
N SER A 174 16.87 -11.99 26.95
CA SER A 174 15.77 -12.93 27.17
C SER A 174 15.03 -13.27 25.86
N PRO A 175 14.80 -14.56 25.53
CA PRO A 175 15.26 -15.75 26.25
C PRO A 175 16.75 -16.02 26.04
N GLY A 176 17.48 -16.29 27.13
CA GLY A 176 18.93 -16.43 27.06
C GLY A 176 19.62 -16.36 28.43
N PRO A 177 20.85 -15.82 28.49
CA PRO A 177 21.59 -15.55 29.72
C PRO A 177 20.81 -14.84 30.84
N ASP A 178 19.95 -13.87 30.49
CA ASP A 178 19.10 -13.13 31.44
C ASP A 178 17.89 -13.95 31.89
N ALA A 179 18.18 -15.00 32.65
CA ALA A 179 17.15 -15.87 33.21
C ALA A 179 16.25 -15.12 34.21
N PRO A 180 14.96 -15.47 34.31
CA PRO A 180 14.07 -14.91 35.32
C PRO A 180 14.59 -15.08 36.74
N TRP A 181 14.37 -14.09 37.59
CA TRP A 181 14.83 -14.07 38.97
C TRP A 181 14.08 -15.11 39.81
N ARG A 182 14.79 -16.06 40.44
CA ARG A 182 14.16 -17.17 41.18
C ARG A 182 14.31 -17.05 42.69
N ILE A 183 13.26 -17.41 43.42
CA ILE A 183 13.25 -17.60 44.87
C ILE A 183 12.68 -18.99 45.17
N GLY A 184 13.57 -19.93 45.49
CA GLY A 184 13.20 -21.35 45.51
C GLY A 184 12.79 -21.82 44.11
N ASP A 185 11.63 -22.47 44.01
CA ASP A 185 11.07 -22.93 42.74
C ASP A 185 10.21 -21.89 42.01
N GLY A 186 9.93 -20.74 42.65
CA GLY A 186 9.15 -19.64 42.07
C GLY A 186 10.00 -18.60 41.33
N VAL A 187 9.39 -17.94 40.35
CA VAL A 187 9.93 -16.73 39.70
C VAL A 187 9.37 -15.49 40.41
N VAL A 188 10.14 -14.41 40.49
CA VAL A 188 9.68 -13.12 41.04
C VAL A 188 8.89 -12.37 39.97
N VAL A 189 7.56 -12.44 40.10
CA VAL A 189 6.59 -11.75 39.23
C VAL A 189 5.57 -10.93 40.02
N ALA A 190 4.92 -9.99 39.35
CA ALA A 190 3.67 -9.37 39.77
C ALA A 190 2.73 -9.24 38.57
N GLU A 191 1.44 -9.53 38.78
CA GLU A 191 0.37 -9.32 37.80
C GLU A 191 -0.15 -7.88 37.89
N ILE A 192 -0.54 -7.31 36.75
CA ILE A 192 -1.07 -5.95 36.63
C ILE A 192 -2.29 -6.01 35.70
N SER A 193 -3.47 -5.65 36.20
CA SER A 193 -4.65 -5.44 35.34
C SER A 193 -4.57 -4.05 34.70
N ILE A 194 -4.92 -3.95 33.42
CA ILE A 194 -4.91 -2.70 32.66
C ILE A 194 -6.33 -2.29 32.26
N GLU A 195 -6.72 -1.07 32.63
CA GLU A 195 -7.92 -0.39 32.12
C GLU A 195 -7.49 0.60 31.02
N ILE A 196 -7.93 0.39 29.79
CA ILE A 196 -7.63 1.28 28.66
C ILE A 196 -8.54 2.52 28.74
N ALA A 197 -7.95 3.72 28.80
CA ALA A 197 -8.68 4.99 28.93
C ALA A 197 -8.34 6.01 27.83
N PHE A 198 -8.33 5.56 26.57
CA PHE A 198 -8.20 6.40 25.39
C PHE A 198 -8.98 5.81 24.21
N GLU A 199 -9.25 6.63 23.19
CA GLU A 199 -9.92 6.17 21.96
C GLU A 199 -8.91 5.45 21.06
N ARG A 200 -9.21 4.21 20.66
CA ARG A 200 -8.33 3.42 19.79
C ARG A 200 -8.68 3.65 18.32
N PRO A 201 -7.69 3.59 17.39
CA PRO A 201 -7.93 3.57 15.95
C PRO A 201 -9.08 2.64 15.57
N ALA A 202 -10.01 3.16 14.78
CA ALA A 202 -11.21 2.44 14.41
C ALA A 202 -11.60 2.78 12.97
N LEU A 203 -12.11 1.78 12.26
CA LEU A 203 -12.54 1.86 10.86
C LEU A 203 -13.93 1.24 10.77
N ALA A 204 -14.86 1.93 10.12
CA ALA A 204 -16.21 1.47 9.87
C ALA A 204 -16.62 1.78 8.41
N VAL A 205 -16.69 0.74 7.59
CA VAL A 205 -17.29 0.72 6.26
C VAL A 205 -18.34 -0.39 6.18
N ALA A 206 -19.31 -0.24 5.28
CA ALA A 206 -20.36 -1.22 5.04
C ALA A 206 -20.56 -1.46 3.55
N ASP A 207 -21.22 -2.56 3.21
CA ASP A 207 -21.65 -2.87 1.85
C ASP A 207 -22.50 -1.72 1.28
N GLN A 208 -22.20 -1.30 0.05
CA GLN A 208 -22.80 -0.10 -0.53
C GLN A 208 -22.84 -0.13 -2.06
N ALA A 209 -23.78 0.61 -2.64
CA ALA A 209 -23.75 0.93 -4.06
C ALA A 209 -22.80 2.11 -4.31
N VAL A 210 -21.80 1.93 -5.17
CA VAL A 210 -20.94 3.00 -5.67
C VAL A 210 -21.60 3.58 -6.93
N GLY A 211 -21.72 4.91 -7.00
CA GLY A 211 -22.34 5.59 -8.14
C GLY A 211 -21.41 5.70 -9.35
N GLU A 212 -21.93 6.31 -10.43
CA GLU A 212 -21.10 6.68 -11.59
C GLU A 212 -19.95 7.66 -11.22
N ASP A 213 -20.07 8.35 -10.07
CA ASP A 213 -19.05 9.22 -9.48
C ASP A 213 -17.86 8.47 -8.87
N GLY A 214 -17.97 7.14 -8.69
CA GLY A 214 -16.89 6.30 -8.18
C GLY A 214 -16.55 6.53 -6.72
N ILE A 215 -17.45 7.09 -5.91
CA ILE A 215 -17.15 7.41 -4.50
C ILE A 215 -17.58 6.27 -3.58
N VAL A 216 -16.61 5.64 -2.92
CA VAL A 216 -16.84 4.85 -1.70
C VAL A 216 -17.00 5.80 -0.52
N ARG A 217 -17.97 5.54 0.35
CA ARG A 217 -18.16 6.26 1.63
C ARG A 217 -17.78 5.35 2.78
N VAL A 218 -16.78 5.76 3.54
CA VAL A 218 -16.40 5.11 4.80
C VAL A 218 -17.14 5.83 5.92
N ALA A 219 -18.02 5.11 6.61
CA ALA A 219 -18.99 5.67 7.55
C ALA A 219 -18.30 6.38 8.71
N SER A 220 -17.25 5.78 9.29
CA SER A 220 -16.35 6.49 10.20
C SER A 220 -14.92 5.97 10.18
N VAL A 221 -13.98 6.87 10.46
CA VAL A 221 -12.58 6.55 10.75
C VAL A 221 -12.15 7.38 11.96
N TYR A 222 -11.65 6.72 13.00
CA TYR A 222 -10.87 7.38 14.04
C TYR A 222 -9.39 7.09 13.80
N ALA A 223 -8.61 8.13 13.53
CA ALA A 223 -7.17 8.05 13.35
C ALA A 223 -6.47 8.72 14.54
N ALA A 224 -5.74 7.95 15.35
CA ALA A 224 -5.04 8.48 16.53
C ALA A 224 -3.88 9.43 16.13
N GLU A 225 -3.21 9.11 15.02
CA GLU A 225 -2.19 9.94 14.38
C GLU A 225 -2.61 10.27 12.93
N PRO A 226 -1.96 11.24 12.25
CA PRO A 226 -2.19 11.46 10.82
C PRO A 226 -1.81 10.24 9.99
N GLY A 227 -2.58 9.96 8.94
CA GLY A 227 -2.42 8.76 8.14
C GLY A 227 -3.25 8.77 6.87
N TRP A 228 -3.44 7.59 6.30
CA TRP A 228 -4.13 7.38 5.03
C TRP A 228 -5.24 6.36 5.17
N LEU A 229 -6.45 6.74 4.78
CA LEU A 229 -7.51 5.78 4.48
C LEU A 229 -7.35 5.38 3.01
N ALA A 230 -7.12 4.10 2.76
CA ALA A 230 -7.03 3.50 1.43
C ALA A 230 -8.17 2.50 1.19
N ILE A 231 -8.59 2.39 -0.07
CA ILE A 231 -9.48 1.34 -0.57
C ILE A 231 -8.69 0.50 -1.56
N HIS A 232 -8.64 -0.80 -1.30
CA HIS A 232 -8.00 -1.81 -2.14
C HIS A 232 -9.04 -2.76 -2.72
N ALA A 233 -8.68 -3.47 -3.78
CA ALA A 233 -9.28 -4.76 -4.09
C ALA A 233 -9.06 -5.74 -2.92
N ASP A 234 -10.06 -6.53 -2.56
CA ASP A 234 -9.94 -7.56 -1.53
C ASP A 234 -9.20 -8.79 -2.06
N ALA A 235 -7.95 -8.98 -1.62
CA ALA A 235 -7.14 -10.15 -1.93
C ALA A 235 -7.24 -11.22 -0.82
N ALA A 236 -8.46 -11.74 -0.62
CA ALA A 236 -8.78 -12.77 0.37
C ALA A 236 -8.52 -12.37 1.84
N GLY A 237 -8.86 -11.12 2.18
CA GLY A 237 -8.66 -10.50 3.49
C GLY A 237 -7.45 -9.56 3.56
N GLU A 238 -6.54 -9.64 2.60
CA GLU A 238 -5.33 -8.81 2.50
C GLU A 238 -5.49 -7.69 1.46
N PRO A 239 -4.76 -6.57 1.58
CA PRO A 239 -4.78 -5.50 0.58
C PRO A 239 -4.24 -5.97 -0.79
N GLY A 240 -5.11 -5.99 -1.81
CA GLY A 240 -4.73 -6.14 -3.21
C GLY A 240 -4.39 -4.79 -3.86
N ASP A 241 -4.76 -4.64 -5.14
CA ASP A 241 -4.54 -3.40 -5.90
C ASP A 241 -5.14 -2.18 -5.20
N LEU A 242 -4.35 -1.10 -5.12
CA LEU A 242 -4.76 0.17 -4.53
C LEU A 242 -5.66 0.93 -5.52
N LEU A 243 -6.94 1.07 -5.18
CA LEU A 243 -7.95 1.70 -6.03
C LEU A 243 -8.12 3.19 -5.73
N GLY A 244 -7.93 3.61 -4.48
CA GLY A 244 -8.06 5.01 -4.09
C GLY A 244 -7.65 5.26 -2.66
N HIS A 245 -7.30 6.50 -2.32
CA HIS A 245 -6.87 6.88 -0.98
C HIS A 245 -7.18 8.34 -0.64
N VAL A 246 -7.28 8.64 0.65
CA VAL A 246 -7.35 10.01 1.18
C VAL A 246 -6.48 10.16 2.42
N TYR A 247 -5.80 11.29 2.56
CA TYR A 247 -5.06 11.63 3.77
C TYR A 247 -6.02 12.13 4.85
N LEU A 248 -5.85 11.62 6.06
CA LEU A 248 -6.61 11.98 7.25
C LEU A 248 -5.67 12.57 8.31
N PRO A 249 -5.90 13.82 8.76
CA PRO A 249 -5.36 14.29 10.03
C PRO A 249 -5.82 13.42 11.21
N ALA A 250 -5.11 13.45 12.33
CA ALA A 250 -5.57 12.81 13.56
C ALA A 250 -6.96 13.32 14.00
N GLY A 251 -7.81 12.43 14.52
CA GLY A 251 -9.17 12.67 15.00
C GLY A 251 -10.21 11.73 14.38
N LEU A 252 -11.48 11.99 14.73
CA LEU A 252 -12.64 11.32 14.15
C LEU A 252 -13.08 12.00 12.85
N HIS A 253 -13.32 11.19 11.82
CA HIS A 253 -13.88 11.56 10.53
C HIS A 253 -15.12 10.69 10.25
N GLU A 254 -16.15 11.28 9.64
CA GLU A 254 -17.41 10.61 9.30
C GLU A 254 -17.71 10.79 7.82
N GLU A 255 -18.38 9.81 7.20
CA GLU A 255 -18.81 9.84 5.78
C GLU A 255 -17.68 10.18 4.79
N VAL A 256 -16.48 9.65 5.03
CA VAL A 256 -15.26 9.97 4.30
C VAL A 256 -15.37 9.49 2.84
N PRO A 257 -15.32 10.39 1.85
CA PRO A 257 -15.42 10.02 0.45
C PRO A 257 -14.05 9.61 -0.12
N VAL A 258 -13.93 8.38 -0.62
CA VAL A 258 -12.74 7.90 -1.32
C VAL A 258 -13.11 7.61 -2.79
N PRO A 259 -12.60 8.41 -3.74
CA PRO A 259 -12.78 8.13 -5.17
C PRO A 259 -11.99 6.89 -5.61
N ILE A 260 -12.62 5.99 -6.37
CA ILE A 260 -12.02 4.78 -6.96
C ILE A 260 -12.38 4.66 -8.45
N PRO A 261 -11.55 3.99 -9.28
CA PRO A 261 -11.89 3.63 -10.66
C PRO A 261 -12.88 2.46 -10.68
N TRP A 262 -14.16 2.73 -10.38
CA TRP A 262 -15.19 1.70 -10.23
C TRP A 262 -15.40 0.78 -11.46
N ARG A 263 -14.98 1.23 -12.65
CA ARG A 263 -15.02 0.46 -13.90
C ARG A 263 -13.94 -0.62 -13.98
N GLU A 264 -12.90 -0.51 -13.16
CA GLU A 264 -11.78 -1.45 -13.04
C GLU A 264 -11.83 -2.18 -11.68
N ALA A 265 -12.57 -1.64 -10.70
CA ALA A 265 -12.70 -2.24 -9.38
C ALA A 265 -13.49 -3.56 -9.37
N PRO A 266 -13.06 -4.55 -8.56
CA PRO A 266 -13.86 -5.74 -8.26
C PRO A 266 -14.97 -5.44 -7.22
N PRO A 267 -16.02 -6.27 -7.12
CA PRO A 267 -17.07 -6.08 -6.11
C PRO A 267 -16.63 -6.30 -4.65
N ALA A 268 -15.56 -7.06 -4.42
CA ALA A 268 -15.01 -7.29 -3.09
C ALA A 268 -13.88 -6.28 -2.84
N LEU A 269 -14.07 -5.42 -1.83
CA LEU A 269 -13.16 -4.31 -1.52
C LEU A 269 -12.72 -4.36 -0.06
N LEU A 270 -11.53 -3.82 0.19
CA LEU A 270 -10.92 -3.73 1.51
C LEU A 270 -10.59 -2.28 1.84
N ALA A 271 -11.17 -1.74 2.90
CA ALA A 271 -10.75 -0.49 3.48
C ALA A 271 -9.58 -0.74 4.46
N ALA A 272 -8.58 0.13 4.43
CA ALA A 272 -7.36 0.00 5.23
C ALA A 272 -6.92 1.35 5.79
N LEU A 273 -6.46 1.38 7.05
CA LEU A 273 -5.83 2.56 7.65
C LEU A 273 -4.31 2.36 7.72
N TYR A 274 -3.56 3.25 7.08
CA TYR A 274 -2.10 3.33 7.13
C TYR A 274 -1.65 4.55 7.94
N ALA A 275 -0.49 4.46 8.61
CA ALA A 275 0.18 5.64 9.17
C ALA A 275 0.84 6.47 8.05
N ASP A 276 1.03 7.79 8.25
CA ASP A 276 1.84 8.64 7.34
C ASP A 276 3.30 8.64 7.83
N ALA A 277 4.04 7.60 7.44
CA ALA A 277 5.42 7.36 7.78
C ALA A 277 6.35 7.63 6.57
N GLY A 278 7.66 7.67 6.80
CA GLY A 278 8.61 7.99 5.72
C GLY A 278 8.47 9.42 5.20
N ARG A 279 7.80 9.61 4.05
CA ARG A 279 7.64 10.89 3.36
C ARG A 279 6.29 11.55 3.70
N PRO A 280 6.27 12.66 4.47
CA PRO A 280 5.02 13.25 4.93
C PRO A 280 4.07 13.62 3.78
N GLN A 281 2.81 13.23 3.92
CA GLN A 281 1.74 13.44 2.95
C GLN A 281 2.05 12.84 1.56
N ARG A 282 2.66 11.66 1.52
CA ARG A 282 2.76 10.88 0.28
C ARG A 282 2.69 9.36 0.55
N LEU A 283 1.52 8.77 0.31
CA LEU A 283 1.31 7.32 0.43
C LEU A 283 2.40 6.51 -0.31
N ASP A 284 3.10 5.66 0.44
CA ASP A 284 4.25 4.84 0.07
C ASP A 284 3.94 3.35 0.35
N VAL A 285 2.98 2.79 -0.41
CA VAL A 285 2.58 1.37 -0.32
C VAL A 285 2.85 0.58 -1.62
N PRO A 286 3.38 -0.66 -1.53
CA PRO A 286 4.06 -1.22 -0.37
C PRO A 286 5.37 -0.46 -0.08
N GLY A 287 5.69 -0.20 1.18
CA GLY A 287 6.88 0.61 1.49
C GLY A 287 6.92 1.17 2.91
N GLU A 288 7.15 2.48 3.01
CA GLU A 288 7.45 3.18 4.26
C GLU A 288 6.21 3.38 5.15
N ASP A 289 4.99 3.30 4.58
CA ASP A 289 3.72 3.43 5.32
C ASP A 289 3.21 2.06 5.80
N PRO A 290 3.28 1.75 7.11
CA PRO A 290 2.71 0.53 7.66
C PRO A 290 1.19 0.67 7.87
N LEU A 291 0.50 -0.47 7.83
CA LEU A 291 -0.87 -0.57 8.34
C LEU A 291 -0.89 -0.22 9.84
N VAL A 292 -1.85 0.60 10.26
CA VAL A 292 -2.14 0.85 11.67
C VAL A 292 -2.58 -0.47 12.31
N GLN A 293 -1.98 -0.83 13.44
CA GLN A 293 -2.32 -2.05 14.17
C GLN A 293 -3.09 -1.74 15.46
N VAL A 294 -4.01 -2.62 15.82
CA VAL A 294 -4.75 -2.61 17.09
C VAL A 294 -4.85 -4.05 17.58
N ASP A 295 -4.50 -4.28 18.85
CA ASP A 295 -4.49 -5.63 19.46
C ASP A 295 -3.67 -6.66 18.63
N GLY A 296 -2.58 -6.22 17.97
CA GLY A 296 -1.69 -7.01 17.12
C GLY A 296 -2.19 -7.29 15.70
N ALA A 297 -3.40 -6.82 15.34
CA ALA A 297 -4.00 -7.02 14.03
C ALA A 297 -4.00 -5.73 13.20
N PRO A 298 -3.80 -5.77 11.86
CA PRO A 298 -3.92 -4.60 11.01
C PRO A 298 -5.37 -4.11 10.95
N LEU A 299 -5.57 -2.79 10.97
CA LEU A 299 -6.89 -2.16 10.93
C LEU A 299 -7.44 -2.16 9.48
N LEU A 300 -7.99 -3.30 9.11
CA LEU A 300 -8.60 -3.60 7.82
C LEU A 300 -10.10 -3.86 8.00
N GLN A 301 -10.91 -3.53 6.99
CA GLN A 301 -12.31 -3.94 6.93
C GLN A 301 -12.77 -4.22 5.51
N ALA A 302 -13.20 -5.46 5.27
CA ALA A 302 -13.78 -5.88 4.00
C ALA A 302 -15.25 -5.44 3.87
N PHE A 303 -15.66 -5.10 2.66
CA PHE A 303 -17.03 -4.76 2.29
C PHE A 303 -17.29 -5.06 0.81
N ARG A 304 -18.57 -5.14 0.42
CA ARG A 304 -18.98 -5.33 -0.96
C ARG A 304 -19.47 -4.03 -1.60
N ALA A 305 -18.96 -3.74 -2.78
CA ALA A 305 -19.50 -2.70 -3.66
C ALA A 305 -20.40 -3.31 -4.74
N THR A 306 -21.55 -2.71 -4.99
CA THR A 306 -22.26 -2.85 -6.27
C THR A 306 -21.98 -1.63 -7.15
N PHE A 307 -21.99 -1.82 -8.46
CA PHE A 307 -21.63 -0.80 -9.44
C PHE A 307 -22.79 -0.53 -10.41
N PRO A 308 -22.83 0.63 -11.09
CA PRO A 308 -23.83 0.90 -12.12
C PRO A 308 -23.67 -0.06 -13.31
N PRO A 309 -24.76 -0.43 -14.01
CA PRO A 309 -24.68 -1.22 -15.23
C PRO A 309 -23.75 -0.61 -16.28
N ASP A 310 -22.92 -1.44 -16.89
CA ASP A 310 -21.85 -1.01 -17.79
C ASP A 310 -21.44 -2.12 -18.76
N ILE A 311 -20.94 -1.76 -19.94
CA ILE A 311 -20.29 -2.67 -20.89
C ILE A 311 -18.92 -2.10 -21.23
N PHE A 312 -17.87 -2.85 -20.92
CA PHE A 312 -16.53 -2.61 -21.44
C PHE A 312 -16.14 -3.72 -22.42
N VAL A 313 -15.83 -3.32 -23.65
CA VAL A 313 -15.42 -4.21 -24.74
C VAL A 313 -14.27 -3.55 -25.52
N LEU A 314 -13.36 -4.36 -26.02
CA LEU A 314 -12.30 -3.93 -26.95
C LEU A 314 -12.73 -4.21 -28.40
N ASP A 315 -12.39 -3.28 -29.32
CA ASP A 315 -12.39 -3.58 -30.75
C ASP A 315 -11.45 -4.77 -31.01
N GLN A 316 -11.95 -5.81 -31.69
CA GLN A 316 -11.30 -7.12 -31.77
C GLN A 316 -11.66 -7.82 -33.08
N PRO A 317 -10.81 -8.68 -33.66
CA PRO A 317 -11.22 -9.52 -34.79
C PRO A 317 -12.30 -10.53 -34.36
N LEU A 318 -13.17 -10.91 -35.30
CA LEU A 318 -14.06 -12.07 -35.11
C LEU A 318 -13.24 -13.36 -35.24
N ILE A 319 -13.17 -14.15 -34.16
CA ILE A 319 -12.47 -15.44 -34.12
C ILE A 319 -13.49 -16.54 -33.82
N ASP A 320 -13.47 -17.63 -34.59
CA ASP A 320 -14.36 -18.80 -34.45
C ASP A 320 -15.87 -18.49 -34.33
N GLY A 321 -16.31 -17.37 -34.90
CA GLY A 321 -17.71 -16.91 -34.84
C GLY A 321 -18.13 -16.30 -33.50
N GLU A 322 -17.20 -16.07 -32.57
CA GLU A 322 -17.47 -15.46 -31.26
C GLU A 322 -16.81 -14.08 -31.09
N ILE A 323 -17.40 -13.26 -30.23
CA ILE A 323 -16.76 -12.06 -29.65
C ILE A 323 -16.66 -12.22 -28.13
N VAL A 324 -15.68 -11.55 -27.52
CA VAL A 324 -15.45 -11.51 -26.07
C VAL A 324 -15.68 -10.10 -25.55
N VAL A 325 -16.55 -9.95 -24.56
CA VAL A 325 -16.77 -8.70 -23.83
C VAL A 325 -15.93 -8.74 -22.56
N GLU A 326 -15.00 -7.80 -22.41
CA GLU A 326 -14.01 -7.78 -21.31
C GLU A 326 -14.71 -7.82 -19.95
N ARG A 327 -15.66 -6.91 -19.73
CA ARG A 327 -16.37 -6.75 -18.47
C ARG A 327 -17.78 -6.22 -18.70
N VAL A 328 -18.74 -6.80 -18.00
CA VAL A 328 -20.14 -6.37 -17.98
C VAL A 328 -20.59 -6.24 -16.54
N VAL A 329 -21.23 -5.14 -16.19
CA VAL A 329 -21.94 -4.99 -14.92
C VAL A 329 -23.44 -5.12 -15.18
N SER A 330 -24.08 -6.08 -14.52
CA SER A 330 -25.53 -6.29 -14.53
C SER A 330 -26.12 -5.95 -13.15
N ASP A 331 -27.35 -5.43 -13.14
CA ASP A 331 -28.15 -5.20 -11.93
C ASP A 331 -29.24 -6.29 -11.88
N GLY A 332 -28.93 -7.38 -11.18
CA GLY A 332 -29.64 -8.66 -11.31
C GLY A 332 -29.19 -9.52 -12.50
N PRO A 333 -29.75 -10.74 -12.64
CA PRO A 333 -29.55 -11.59 -13.82
C PRO A 333 -30.00 -10.88 -15.10
N GLY A 334 -29.29 -11.15 -16.20
CA GLY A 334 -29.51 -10.43 -17.45
C GLY A 334 -28.94 -11.10 -18.67
N TRP A 335 -28.93 -10.34 -19.77
CA TRP A 335 -28.39 -10.75 -21.06
C TRP A 335 -27.56 -9.62 -21.66
N ILE A 336 -26.41 -9.95 -22.24
CA ILE A 336 -25.73 -9.07 -23.19
C ILE A 336 -26.05 -9.51 -24.62
N VAL A 337 -26.49 -8.56 -25.44
CA VAL A 337 -27.11 -8.82 -26.74
C VAL A 337 -26.37 -8.05 -27.84
N ALA A 338 -25.88 -8.77 -28.84
CA ALA A 338 -25.19 -8.22 -30.01
C ALA A 338 -26.16 -8.04 -31.18
N HIS A 339 -26.21 -6.81 -31.70
CA HIS A 339 -26.98 -6.43 -32.88
C HIS A 339 -26.03 -6.11 -34.03
N PHE A 340 -26.44 -6.41 -35.27
CA PHE A 340 -25.73 -5.93 -36.46
C PHE A 340 -25.97 -4.42 -36.68
N ASP A 341 -25.09 -3.78 -37.45
CA ASP A 341 -25.17 -2.36 -37.83
C ASP A 341 -26.07 -2.17 -39.06
N ASP A 342 -27.23 -1.53 -38.88
CA ASP A 342 -28.18 -1.21 -39.96
C ASP A 342 -28.02 0.27 -40.36
N ASP A 343 -27.03 0.56 -41.21
CA ASP A 343 -26.67 1.91 -41.68
C ASP A 343 -26.40 2.94 -40.55
N GLY A 344 -25.83 2.50 -39.42
CA GLY A 344 -25.55 3.32 -38.24
C GLY A 344 -26.62 3.24 -37.13
N GLU A 345 -27.69 2.47 -37.34
CA GLU A 345 -28.75 2.21 -36.36
C GLU A 345 -28.69 0.76 -35.83
N LEU A 346 -29.46 0.47 -34.78
CA LEU A 346 -29.60 -0.89 -34.23
C LEU A 346 -30.37 -1.79 -35.20
N GLY A 347 -29.67 -2.77 -35.78
CA GLY A 347 -30.26 -3.81 -36.62
C GLY A 347 -30.93 -4.94 -35.83
N LEU A 348 -30.93 -6.14 -36.40
CA LEU A 348 -31.44 -7.35 -35.73
C LEU A 348 -30.39 -7.93 -34.77
N ILE A 349 -30.86 -8.68 -33.78
CA ILE A 349 -30.03 -9.49 -32.89
C ILE A 349 -29.36 -10.60 -33.69
N ILE A 350 -28.03 -10.72 -33.52
CA ILE A 350 -27.21 -11.76 -34.17
C ILE A 350 -26.48 -12.65 -33.16
N GLY A 351 -26.53 -12.34 -31.87
CA GLY A 351 -25.97 -13.16 -30.79
C GLY A 351 -26.34 -12.62 -29.42
N PHE A 352 -26.29 -13.45 -28.38
CA PHE A 352 -26.51 -13.06 -26.99
C PHE A 352 -25.84 -14.06 -26.03
N ALA A 353 -25.58 -13.61 -24.80
CA ALA A 353 -25.06 -14.44 -23.72
C ALA A 353 -25.71 -14.06 -22.37
N PRO A 354 -25.95 -15.03 -21.47
CA PRO A 354 -26.49 -14.76 -20.14
C PRO A 354 -25.46 -14.07 -19.24
N LEU A 355 -25.95 -13.35 -18.25
CA LEU A 355 -25.19 -12.63 -17.24
C LEU A 355 -25.73 -12.98 -15.84
N GLU A 356 -24.82 -13.18 -14.90
CA GLU A 356 -25.13 -13.22 -13.47
C GLU A 356 -25.28 -11.79 -12.92
N ASP A 357 -25.84 -11.67 -11.71
CA ASP A 357 -25.89 -10.40 -10.97
C ASP A 357 -24.48 -9.85 -10.66
N GLY A 358 -24.26 -8.55 -10.86
CA GLY A 358 -23.00 -7.88 -10.62
C GLY A 358 -22.00 -7.97 -11.79
N VAL A 359 -20.71 -8.18 -11.46
CA VAL A 359 -19.60 -8.13 -12.43
C VAL A 359 -19.42 -9.49 -13.11
N ASN A 360 -19.49 -9.49 -14.43
CA ASN A 360 -19.21 -10.61 -15.32
C ASN A 360 -17.99 -10.26 -16.18
N GLU A 361 -17.05 -11.18 -16.34
CA GLU A 361 -15.78 -10.94 -17.06
C GLU A 361 -15.59 -11.94 -18.21
N LEU A 362 -14.94 -11.48 -19.29
CA LEU A 362 -14.61 -12.28 -20.48
C LEU A 362 -15.84 -13.00 -21.08
N VAL A 363 -16.98 -12.33 -21.12
CA VAL A 363 -18.27 -12.89 -21.57
C VAL A 363 -18.21 -13.17 -23.07
N ARG A 364 -18.33 -14.44 -23.44
CA ARG A 364 -18.33 -14.91 -24.84
C ARG A 364 -19.72 -14.83 -25.44
N ILE A 365 -19.85 -14.22 -26.61
CA ILE A 365 -21.10 -14.11 -27.35
C ILE A 365 -20.91 -14.80 -28.71
N PRO A 366 -21.53 -15.97 -28.96
CA PRO A 366 -21.53 -16.60 -30.27
C PRO A 366 -22.45 -15.83 -31.22
N LEU A 367 -21.99 -15.60 -32.45
CA LEU A 367 -22.68 -14.81 -33.46
C LEU A 367 -23.16 -15.65 -34.65
N VAL A 368 -24.28 -15.22 -35.25
CA VAL A 368 -24.72 -15.70 -36.55
C VAL A 368 -23.86 -15.08 -37.64
N GLU A 369 -22.74 -15.74 -37.99
CA GLU A 369 -21.73 -15.25 -38.95
C GLU A 369 -22.30 -14.62 -40.22
N THR A 370 -23.36 -15.20 -40.80
CA THR A 370 -23.99 -14.71 -42.04
C THR A 370 -24.68 -13.34 -41.92
N ALA A 371 -24.81 -12.81 -40.71
CA ALA A 371 -25.41 -11.52 -40.39
C ALA A 371 -24.42 -10.55 -39.73
N VAL A 372 -23.13 -10.91 -39.64
CA VAL A 372 -22.09 -10.06 -39.04
C VAL A 372 -21.73 -8.88 -39.97
N THR A 373 -21.63 -7.69 -39.37
CA THR A 373 -21.18 -6.43 -39.98
C THR A 373 -19.84 -5.97 -39.39
N GLU A 374 -19.09 -5.08 -40.07
CA GLU A 374 -17.79 -4.59 -39.57
C GLU A 374 -17.90 -3.87 -38.21
N GLN A 375 -19.06 -3.29 -37.92
CA GLN A 375 -19.46 -2.67 -36.67
C GLN A 375 -20.63 -3.48 -36.09
N LEU A 376 -20.63 -3.72 -34.78
CA LEU A 376 -21.76 -4.26 -34.02
C LEU A 376 -22.17 -3.29 -32.90
N TYR A 377 -23.36 -3.51 -32.35
CA TYR A 377 -23.86 -2.79 -31.17
C TYR A 377 -24.24 -3.76 -30.06
N LEU A 378 -23.64 -3.59 -28.88
CA LEU A 378 -23.92 -4.36 -27.68
C LEU A 378 -24.92 -3.63 -26.78
N MET A 379 -25.87 -4.35 -26.20
CA MET A 379 -26.87 -3.80 -25.27
C MET A 379 -27.15 -4.78 -24.14
N LEU A 380 -27.43 -4.25 -22.94
CA LEU A 380 -27.90 -5.04 -21.80
C LEU A 380 -29.43 -5.15 -21.78
N HIS A 381 -29.92 -6.33 -21.46
CA HIS A 381 -31.31 -6.64 -21.18
C HIS A 381 -31.41 -7.28 -19.79
N VAL A 382 -32.53 -7.08 -19.10
CA VAL A 382 -32.84 -7.84 -17.88
C VAL A 382 -33.29 -9.25 -18.26
N ASP A 383 -33.09 -10.23 -17.38
CA ASP A 383 -33.69 -11.57 -17.47
C ASP A 383 -34.95 -11.56 -16.60
N ASP A 384 -36.12 -11.37 -17.23
CA ASP A 384 -37.42 -11.31 -16.55
C ASP A 384 -38.12 -12.68 -16.62
N PRO A 385 -38.99 -13.07 -15.68
CA PRO A 385 -39.57 -14.41 -15.65
C PRO A 385 -40.31 -14.80 -16.95
N PRO A 386 -39.98 -15.94 -17.61
CA PRO A 386 -39.18 -17.06 -17.09
C PRO A 386 -37.65 -16.88 -17.23
N LEU A 387 -36.96 -16.86 -16.08
CA LEU A 387 -35.50 -16.69 -16.01
C LEU A 387 -34.75 -17.76 -16.80
N GLY A 388 -33.72 -17.34 -17.52
CA GLY A 388 -32.83 -18.21 -18.31
C GLY A 388 -33.33 -18.55 -19.72
N GLU A 389 -34.41 -17.93 -20.19
CA GLU A 389 -34.92 -18.06 -21.57
C GLU A 389 -35.03 -16.68 -22.24
N PHE A 390 -34.04 -16.28 -23.05
CA PHE A 390 -34.01 -14.96 -23.68
C PHE A 390 -35.25 -14.68 -24.58
N ASP A 391 -36.09 -13.72 -24.18
CA ASP A 391 -37.34 -13.33 -24.84
C ASP A 391 -37.40 -11.81 -25.11
N PHE A 392 -36.69 -11.34 -26.13
CA PHE A 392 -36.87 -9.99 -26.68
C PHE A 392 -37.58 -10.03 -28.05
N PRO A 393 -38.59 -9.16 -28.32
CA PRO A 393 -39.06 -8.02 -27.52
C PRO A 393 -40.18 -8.33 -26.52
N GLY A 394 -40.26 -9.55 -26.00
CA GLY A 394 -41.26 -10.00 -25.03
C GLY A 394 -40.93 -9.59 -23.58
N GLY A 395 -40.50 -10.54 -22.76
CA GLY A 395 -40.10 -10.32 -21.37
C GLY A 395 -38.87 -9.43 -21.19
N ASP A 396 -37.77 -9.74 -21.88
CA ASP A 396 -36.42 -9.27 -21.54
C ASP A 396 -36.13 -7.88 -22.09
N GLN A 397 -36.66 -6.88 -21.41
CA GLN A 397 -36.53 -5.49 -21.81
C GLN A 397 -35.11 -4.95 -21.60
N GLN A 398 -34.76 -3.95 -22.39
CA GLN A 398 -33.45 -3.29 -22.35
C GLN A 398 -33.24 -2.59 -20.99
N VAL A 399 -32.04 -2.72 -20.42
CA VAL A 399 -31.66 -2.09 -19.13
C VAL A 399 -31.77 -0.57 -19.22
N ARG A 400 -32.20 0.05 -18.11
CA ARG A 400 -32.49 1.49 -18.03
C ARG A 400 -31.66 2.18 -16.96
N SER A 401 -31.04 3.31 -17.33
CA SER A 401 -30.54 4.29 -16.37
C SER A 401 -31.64 5.33 -16.12
N GLY A 402 -32.37 5.15 -15.01
CA GLY A 402 -33.52 5.97 -14.65
C GLY A 402 -34.63 5.92 -15.69
N ALA A 403 -34.89 7.04 -16.38
CA ALA A 403 -35.93 7.13 -17.41
C ALA A 403 -35.49 6.63 -18.80
N PHE A 404 -34.19 6.52 -19.04
CA PHE A 404 -33.62 6.25 -20.36
C PHE A 404 -33.15 4.81 -20.47
N VAL A 405 -33.30 4.20 -21.64
CA VAL A 405 -32.61 2.95 -21.97
C VAL A 405 -31.11 3.25 -22.07
N MET A 406 -30.26 2.32 -21.61
CA MET A 406 -28.81 2.47 -21.75
C MET A 406 -28.43 2.52 -23.24
N ASN A 407 -27.54 3.44 -23.61
CA ASN A 407 -27.09 3.55 -25.00
C ASN A 407 -26.37 2.26 -25.43
N PRO A 408 -26.52 1.82 -26.69
CA PRO A 408 -25.73 0.71 -27.21
C PRO A 408 -24.23 1.05 -27.22
N VAL A 409 -23.40 0.06 -26.91
CA VAL A 409 -21.94 0.18 -26.98
C VAL A 409 -21.45 -0.34 -28.33
N PRO A 410 -20.80 0.49 -29.16
CA PRO A 410 -20.27 0.07 -30.45
C PRO A 410 -19.03 -0.82 -30.28
N LEU A 411 -18.93 -1.83 -31.13
CA LEU A 411 -17.79 -2.73 -31.27
C LEU A 411 -17.36 -2.76 -32.76
N ARG A 412 -16.07 -2.81 -33.06
CA ARG A 412 -15.55 -3.05 -34.42
C ARG A 412 -14.84 -4.39 -34.52
N LEU A 413 -15.10 -5.09 -35.61
CA LEU A 413 -14.58 -6.43 -35.90
C LEU A 413 -13.32 -6.46 -36.78
N ALA A 414 -12.78 -5.29 -37.11
CA ALA A 414 -11.55 -5.13 -37.91
C ALA A 414 -10.69 -3.97 -37.37
N PRO A 415 -10.19 -4.03 -36.11
CA PRO A 415 -9.33 -3.00 -35.53
C PRO A 415 -7.96 -2.87 -36.23
N GLY A 416 -7.53 -3.92 -36.91
CA GLY A 416 -6.15 -4.09 -37.33
C GLY A 416 -5.23 -4.42 -36.15
N ASN A 417 -4.09 -5.00 -36.46
CA ASN A 417 -3.06 -5.37 -35.49
C ASN A 417 -2.58 -4.18 -34.62
N SER A 418 -2.50 -4.36 -33.30
CA SER A 418 -2.03 -3.38 -32.32
C SER A 418 -1.37 -4.07 -31.12
N LEU A 419 -0.46 -3.36 -30.44
CA LEU A 419 0.21 -3.82 -29.22
C LEU A 419 0.34 -2.66 -28.24
N PHE A 420 0.24 -2.96 -26.95
CA PHE A 420 0.35 -2.01 -25.85
C PHE A 420 1.38 -2.51 -24.84
N THR A 421 2.31 -1.63 -24.45
CA THR A 421 3.36 -1.90 -23.48
C THR A 421 3.20 -1.01 -22.25
N ALA A 422 3.78 -1.45 -21.13
CA ALA A 422 3.91 -0.67 -19.91
C ALA A 422 5.34 -0.76 -19.38
N ASP A 423 5.80 0.32 -18.74
CA ASP A 423 7.04 0.31 -17.96
C ASP A 423 6.88 -0.67 -16.79
N GLN A 424 7.86 -1.54 -16.57
CA GLN A 424 7.75 -2.69 -15.67
C GLN A 424 9.10 -3.11 -15.11
N PRO A 425 9.19 -3.76 -13.93
CA PRO A 425 10.42 -4.44 -13.51
C PRO A 425 10.71 -5.63 -14.43
N LEU A 426 11.98 -6.03 -14.54
CA LEU A 426 12.33 -7.29 -15.20
C LEU A 426 11.94 -8.46 -14.30
N ALA A 427 11.05 -9.33 -14.76
CA ALA A 427 10.71 -10.56 -14.05
C ALA A 427 11.82 -11.60 -14.24
N ALA A 428 12.81 -11.57 -13.33
CA ALA A 428 13.94 -12.48 -13.29
C ALA A 428 13.76 -13.56 -12.21
N GLU A 429 13.92 -14.82 -12.58
CA GLU A 429 13.73 -15.98 -11.73
C GLU A 429 15.06 -16.45 -11.12
N ALA A 430 14.99 -17.21 -10.01
CA ALA A 430 16.18 -17.72 -9.31
C ALA A 430 17.02 -18.73 -10.12
N ASP A 431 16.50 -19.27 -11.22
CA ASP A 431 17.23 -20.15 -12.14
C ASP A 431 18.02 -19.38 -13.24
N GLY A 432 17.89 -18.04 -13.26
CA GLY A 432 18.54 -17.16 -14.23
C GLY A 432 17.72 -16.91 -15.50
N THR A 433 16.50 -17.45 -15.61
CA THR A 433 15.56 -17.04 -16.66
C THR A 433 15.03 -15.64 -16.38
N ALA A 434 14.72 -14.89 -17.45
CA ALA A 434 14.08 -13.59 -17.36
C ALA A 434 12.97 -13.45 -18.37
N SER A 435 12.01 -12.57 -18.09
CA SER A 435 10.87 -12.30 -18.94
C SER A 435 10.35 -10.89 -18.76
N VAL A 436 9.65 -10.42 -19.80
CA VAL A 436 8.82 -9.21 -19.77
C VAL A 436 7.38 -9.60 -20.09
N THR A 437 6.41 -8.81 -19.64
CA THR A 437 4.99 -9.02 -19.91
C THR A 437 4.48 -7.90 -20.82
N ILE A 438 3.77 -8.26 -21.88
CA ILE A 438 3.12 -7.30 -22.78
C ILE A 438 1.61 -7.32 -22.44
N PRO A 439 1.07 -6.28 -21.78
CA PRO A 439 -0.28 -6.34 -21.20
C PRO A 439 -1.40 -6.67 -22.19
N LEU A 440 -1.32 -6.14 -23.42
CA LEU A 440 -2.36 -6.32 -24.41
C LEU A 440 -1.79 -6.31 -25.84
N ILE A 441 -2.16 -7.34 -26.61
CA ILE A 441 -1.88 -7.47 -28.04
C ILE A 441 -3.16 -7.91 -28.74
N ILE A 442 -3.55 -7.21 -29.80
CA ILE A 442 -4.71 -7.55 -30.62
C ILE A 442 -4.23 -7.76 -32.04
N THR A 443 -4.44 -8.95 -32.61
CA THR A 443 -4.03 -9.28 -33.99
C THR A 443 -5.15 -9.98 -34.76
N ASP A 444 -5.38 -9.57 -35.99
CA ASP A 444 -6.38 -10.17 -36.89
C ASP A 444 -5.87 -11.46 -37.55
N ILE A 445 -4.65 -11.89 -37.20
CA ILE A 445 -3.85 -12.98 -37.78
C ILE A 445 -2.90 -13.56 -36.71
N ASP A 446 -2.42 -14.78 -36.93
CA ASP A 446 -1.37 -15.39 -36.13
C ASP A 446 -0.05 -14.60 -36.28
N ALA A 447 0.67 -14.43 -35.18
CA ALA A 447 1.72 -13.44 -35.08
C ALA A 447 2.79 -13.82 -34.05
N TRP A 448 3.94 -13.17 -34.14
CA TRP A 448 4.94 -13.16 -33.09
C TRP A 448 5.01 -11.78 -32.44
N VAL A 449 5.11 -11.75 -31.11
CA VAL A 449 5.69 -10.58 -30.43
C VAL A 449 7.18 -10.81 -30.24
N VAL A 450 7.97 -9.82 -30.64
CA VAL A 450 9.44 -9.87 -30.60
C VAL A 450 9.95 -8.71 -29.76
N ILE A 451 10.84 -9.00 -28.82
CA ILE A 451 11.48 -8.01 -27.94
C ILE A 451 12.88 -7.74 -28.47
N ARG A 452 13.19 -6.45 -28.65
CA ARG A 452 14.52 -5.96 -29.03
C ARG A 452 15.12 -5.06 -27.96
N ALA A 453 16.44 -5.17 -27.82
CA ALA A 453 17.23 -4.18 -27.09
C ALA A 453 17.16 -2.80 -27.76
N ASP A 454 17.38 -1.74 -26.99
CA ASP A 454 17.56 -0.36 -27.48
C ASP A 454 19.05 -0.05 -27.59
N VAL A 455 19.49 0.45 -28.75
CA VAL A 455 20.86 0.90 -28.98
C VAL A 455 20.82 2.35 -29.45
N ASP A 456 21.11 3.28 -28.52
CA ASP A 456 21.08 4.72 -28.74
C ASP A 456 19.74 5.26 -29.31
N GLY A 457 18.61 4.64 -28.94
CA GLY A 457 17.26 4.97 -29.42
C GLY A 457 16.83 4.26 -30.71
N GLU A 458 17.67 3.38 -31.26
CA GLU A 458 17.40 2.56 -32.45
C GLU A 458 17.23 1.07 -32.08
N LEU A 459 16.65 0.29 -32.98
CA LEU A 459 16.38 -1.14 -32.76
C LEU A 459 17.67 -1.98 -32.74
N GLY A 460 18.02 -2.49 -31.57
CA GLY A 460 19.11 -3.44 -31.33
C GLY A 460 18.79 -4.88 -31.74
N GLU A 461 19.49 -5.84 -31.14
CA GLU A 461 19.28 -7.28 -31.41
C GLU A 461 17.96 -7.81 -30.83
N ILE A 462 17.51 -8.97 -31.33
CA ILE A 462 16.37 -9.69 -30.77
C ILE A 462 16.85 -10.43 -29.53
N ILE A 463 16.19 -10.18 -28.40
CA ILE A 463 16.53 -10.79 -27.12
C ILE A 463 15.44 -11.74 -26.61
N GLY A 464 14.27 -11.77 -27.26
CA GLY A 464 13.18 -12.68 -26.92
C GLY A 464 12.01 -12.60 -27.90
N GLN A 465 11.20 -13.66 -27.95
CA GLN A 465 10.03 -13.75 -28.82
C GLN A 465 8.99 -14.73 -28.26
N THR A 466 7.73 -14.57 -28.65
CA THR A 466 6.63 -15.49 -28.29
C THR A 466 5.55 -15.47 -29.37
N TRP A 467 5.08 -16.67 -29.74
CA TRP A 467 4.01 -16.87 -30.71
C TRP A 467 2.65 -16.55 -30.11
N LEU A 468 1.74 -16.01 -30.92
CA LEU A 468 0.41 -15.55 -30.55
C LEU A 468 -0.61 -15.94 -31.61
N PRO A 469 -1.75 -16.53 -31.22
CA PRO A 469 -2.87 -16.70 -32.14
C PRO A 469 -3.51 -15.35 -32.48
N ALA A 470 -4.23 -15.30 -33.59
CA ALA A 470 -5.20 -14.25 -33.87
C ALA A 470 -6.20 -14.08 -32.70
N GLY A 471 -6.58 -12.84 -32.40
CA GLY A 471 -7.50 -12.49 -31.32
C GLY A 471 -6.94 -11.46 -30.33
N ILE A 472 -7.52 -11.45 -29.13
CA ILE A 472 -7.07 -10.62 -28.00
C ILE A 472 -6.18 -11.48 -27.10
N ASN A 473 -4.90 -11.13 -27.06
CA ASN A 473 -3.88 -11.73 -26.19
C ASN A 473 -3.58 -10.78 -25.03
N ARG A 474 -3.76 -11.23 -23.79
CA ARG A 474 -3.55 -10.47 -22.54
C ARG A 474 -2.35 -11.03 -21.78
N ASP A 475 -1.63 -10.17 -21.06
CA ASP A 475 -0.53 -10.52 -20.15
C ASP A 475 0.50 -11.48 -20.77
N VAL A 476 0.90 -11.18 -22.01
CA VAL A 476 1.78 -12.03 -22.80
C VAL A 476 3.19 -12.02 -22.19
N ARG A 477 3.53 -13.07 -21.45
CA ARG A 477 4.87 -13.29 -20.91
C ARG A 477 5.82 -13.71 -22.04
N VAL A 478 6.78 -12.85 -22.36
CA VAL A 478 7.84 -13.09 -23.34
C VAL A 478 9.16 -13.38 -22.61
N PRO A 479 9.74 -14.58 -22.72
CA PRO A 479 11.09 -14.88 -22.22
C PRO A 479 12.13 -14.02 -22.94
N VAL A 480 13.14 -13.52 -22.21
CA VAL A 480 14.23 -12.68 -22.76
C VAL A 480 15.60 -13.11 -22.23
N ASP A 481 16.65 -12.90 -23.04
CA ASP A 481 18.04 -13.01 -22.60
C ASP A 481 18.42 -11.84 -21.67
N ALA A 482 18.48 -12.14 -20.36
CA ALA A 482 18.86 -11.20 -19.32
C ALA A 482 20.23 -10.54 -19.54
N ALA A 483 21.16 -11.18 -20.27
CA ALA A 483 22.48 -10.62 -20.54
C ALA A 483 22.48 -9.52 -21.62
N ALA A 484 21.45 -9.47 -22.47
CA ALA A 484 21.28 -8.52 -23.56
C ALA A 484 20.21 -7.44 -23.27
N VAL A 485 19.59 -7.47 -22.08
CA VAL A 485 18.59 -6.48 -21.66
C VAL A 485 19.18 -5.07 -21.51
N THR A 486 18.48 -4.09 -22.06
CA THR A 486 18.78 -2.65 -21.97
C THR A 486 17.70 -1.91 -21.17
N PRO A 487 17.97 -0.70 -20.62
CA PRO A 487 16.99 0.04 -19.81
C PRO A 487 15.68 0.39 -20.54
N THR A 488 15.75 0.56 -21.86
CA THR A 488 14.59 0.63 -22.75
C THR A 488 14.58 -0.63 -23.61
N LEU A 489 13.40 -1.18 -23.87
CA LEU A 489 13.17 -2.30 -24.80
C LEU A 489 12.09 -1.91 -25.81
N HIS A 490 12.07 -2.58 -26.97
CA HIS A 490 11.04 -2.40 -28.00
C HIS A 490 10.30 -3.71 -28.26
N ALA A 491 8.99 -3.73 -28.07
CA ALA A 491 8.13 -4.81 -28.54
C ALA A 491 7.68 -4.52 -29.98
N ILE A 492 7.74 -5.53 -30.86
CA ILE A 492 7.42 -5.43 -32.29
C ILE A 492 6.60 -6.65 -32.71
N LEU A 493 5.47 -6.45 -33.38
CA LEU A 493 4.72 -7.56 -33.98
C LEU A 493 5.33 -7.99 -35.32
N HIS A 494 5.45 -9.30 -35.53
CA HIS A 494 5.76 -9.92 -36.82
C HIS A 494 4.59 -10.84 -37.21
N HIS A 495 4.38 -11.04 -38.51
CA HIS A 495 3.42 -12.02 -39.01
C HIS A 495 4.07 -13.40 -38.99
N ASP A 496 3.36 -14.42 -38.47
CA ASP A 496 3.69 -15.84 -38.67
C ASP A 496 3.28 -16.23 -40.10
N ASN A 497 4.23 -16.16 -41.03
CA ASN A 497 3.92 -15.98 -42.45
C ASN A 497 3.80 -17.29 -43.25
N ASP A 498 4.19 -18.42 -42.65
CA ASP A 498 3.96 -19.78 -43.15
C ASP A 498 3.19 -20.68 -42.15
N SER A 499 2.89 -20.18 -40.95
CA SER A 499 2.00 -20.81 -39.97
C SER A 499 2.53 -22.13 -39.41
N ASP A 500 3.86 -22.28 -39.33
CA ASP A 500 4.51 -23.46 -38.74
C ASP A 500 4.91 -23.30 -37.26
N GLN A 501 4.77 -22.07 -36.72
CA GLN A 501 5.14 -21.67 -35.37
C GLN A 501 6.66 -21.76 -35.07
N GLU A 502 7.52 -21.60 -36.10
CA GLU A 502 8.97 -21.41 -35.98
C GLU A 502 9.39 -19.98 -36.39
N PHE A 503 9.93 -19.20 -35.46
CA PHE A 503 10.32 -17.80 -35.74
C PHE A 503 11.61 -17.71 -36.57
N ASP A 504 11.51 -17.28 -37.83
CA ASP A 504 12.59 -17.37 -38.83
C ASP A 504 13.17 -16.02 -39.36
N PHE A 505 12.67 -14.88 -38.87
CA PHE A 505 13.17 -13.55 -39.24
C PHE A 505 14.64 -13.35 -38.76
N PRO A 506 15.54 -12.74 -39.58
CA PRO A 506 15.28 -12.00 -40.81
C PRO A 506 15.48 -12.77 -42.11
N ASP A 507 15.96 -14.02 -42.04
CA ASP A 507 16.40 -14.77 -43.22
C ASP A 507 15.28 -15.59 -43.88
N GLY A 508 14.15 -15.76 -43.19
CA GLY A 508 12.99 -16.51 -43.64
C GLY A 508 11.74 -15.68 -43.96
N LEU A 509 10.56 -16.27 -43.77
CA LEU A 509 9.27 -15.74 -44.21
C LEU A 509 8.61 -14.80 -43.22
N ASP A 510 8.87 -14.91 -41.92
CA ASP A 510 8.33 -14.00 -40.91
C ASP A 510 8.79 -12.58 -41.17
N GLN A 511 7.87 -11.61 -41.10
CA GLN A 511 8.18 -10.21 -41.39
C GLN A 511 7.50 -9.25 -40.41
N PRO A 512 8.15 -8.14 -40.02
CA PRO A 512 7.58 -7.13 -39.15
C PRO A 512 6.27 -6.56 -39.70
N LEU A 513 5.22 -6.59 -38.89
CA LEU A 513 3.91 -6.05 -39.24
C LEU A 513 3.94 -4.52 -39.29
N GLN A 514 3.23 -3.96 -40.27
CA GLN A 514 3.27 -2.52 -40.56
C GLN A 514 1.90 -1.88 -40.69
N ARG A 515 1.71 -0.76 -40.01
CA ARG A 515 0.55 0.15 -40.18
C ARG A 515 1.07 1.45 -40.81
N ASN A 516 0.54 1.81 -41.99
CA ASN A 516 0.95 3.02 -42.73
C ASN A 516 2.47 3.13 -43.02
N ARG A 517 3.13 2.02 -43.39
CA ARG A 517 4.59 1.90 -43.61
C ARG A 517 5.46 2.22 -42.38
N ARG A 518 4.92 2.00 -41.18
CA ARG A 518 5.68 2.01 -39.91
C ARG A 518 5.46 0.68 -39.23
N LEU A 519 6.49 0.19 -38.55
CA LEU A 519 6.39 -1.01 -37.71
C LEU A 519 5.28 -0.81 -36.67
N ILE A 520 4.50 -1.87 -36.41
CA ILE A 520 3.64 -1.93 -35.24
C ILE A 520 4.54 -2.33 -34.08
N GLN A 521 5.01 -1.31 -33.38
CA GLN A 521 5.96 -1.42 -32.27
C GLN A 521 5.60 -0.44 -31.15
N ALA A 522 5.97 -0.78 -29.91
CA ALA A 522 5.95 0.16 -28.80
C ALA A 522 7.20 -0.05 -27.90
N PRO A 523 7.88 1.04 -27.50
CA PRO A 523 8.94 0.97 -26.50
C PRO A 523 8.35 0.84 -25.08
N PHE A 524 9.17 0.40 -24.15
CA PHE A 524 8.91 0.48 -22.71
C PHE A 524 10.23 0.50 -21.93
N THR A 525 10.17 1.04 -20.72
CA THR A 525 11.30 1.18 -19.81
C THR A 525 11.26 0.07 -18.77
N LEU A 526 12.41 -0.52 -18.46
CA LEU A 526 12.54 -1.36 -17.30
C LEU A 526 12.71 -0.49 -16.05
N LEU A 527 11.79 -0.67 -15.09
CA LEU A 527 11.87 -0.05 -13.79
C LEU A 527 13.04 -0.68 -13.02
N THR A 528 13.84 0.16 -12.35
CA THR A 528 14.86 -0.33 -11.43
C THR A 528 14.19 -1.08 -10.27
N PRO A 529 14.73 -2.25 -9.88
CA PRO A 529 14.25 -2.99 -8.70
C PRO A 529 14.55 -2.26 -7.39
#